data_AF-A0A382EQ11-F1
#
_entry.id   AF-A0A382EQ11-F1
#
_cell.length_a   1.000
_cell.length_b   1.000
_cell.length_c   1.000
_cell.angle_alpha   90.00
_cell.angle_beta   90.00
_cell.angle_gamma   90.00
#
_symmetry.space_group_name_H-M   'P 1'
#
loop_
_entity.id
_entity.type
_entity.pdbx_description
1 polymer ?
#
loop_
_entity_poly.entity_id
_entity_poly.type
_entity_poly.pdbx_seq_one_letter_code
_entity_poly.pdbx_strand_id
1 'polypeptide(L)'
;MNWISTGAIFSGLSVMLGAMGAHSLKNVLTEKNFSAFQTATEYMGYHGLALILVGIVSLQLSDNGAKALKKVGFLFTAGILMFSGSIYILISDGSRLFGPVTPLGGLCFMLGWFIFAGVIIKHFKNNSS
;
A
#
# COMPACT_ATOMS: atom_id res chain seq x y z
N MET A 1 -3.98 -16.19 3.54
CA MET A 1 -3.12 -15.03 3.88
C MET A 1 -4.01 -14.03 4.58
N ASN A 2 -3.69 -13.65 5.82
CA ASN A 2 -4.52 -12.74 6.60
C ASN A 2 -4.17 -11.29 6.25
N TRP A 3 -4.97 -10.66 5.39
CA TRP A 3 -4.75 -9.28 4.94
C TRP A 3 -4.81 -8.27 6.09
N ILE A 4 -5.59 -8.56 7.15
CA ILE A 4 -5.66 -7.71 8.34
C ILE A 4 -4.29 -7.65 9.01
N SER A 5 -3.67 -8.82 9.25
CA SER A 5 -2.33 -8.88 9.84
C SER A 5 -1.27 -8.20 8.96
N THR A 6 -1.29 -8.46 7.64
CA THR A 6 -0.35 -7.82 6.71
C THR A 6 -0.51 -6.30 6.70
N GLY A 7 -1.75 -5.81 6.64
CA GLY A 7 -2.04 -4.38 6.66
C GLY A 7 -1.66 -3.71 7.98
N ALA A 8 -1.87 -4.39 9.11
CA ALA A 8 -1.45 -3.90 10.43
C ALA A 8 0.08 -3.76 10.53
N ILE A 9 0.83 -4.73 9.99
CA ILE A 9 2.29 -4.67 9.94
C ILE A 9 2.74 -3.46 9.12
N PHE A 10 2.24 -3.28 7.89
CA PHE A 10 2.63 -2.14 7.05
C PHE A 10 2.23 -0.79 7.66
N SER A 11 1.05 -0.70 8.26
CA SER A 11 0.58 0.52 8.93
C SER A 11 1.45 0.85 10.15
N GLY A 12 1.80 -0.15 10.96
CA GLY A 12 2.71 0.03 12.09
C GLY A 12 4.12 0.44 11.66
N LEU A 13 4.65 -0.18 10.60
CA LEU A 13 5.93 0.22 10.00
C LEU A 13 5.88 1.66 9.48
N SER A 14 4.75 2.09 8.92
CA SER A 14 4.58 3.46 8.43
C SER A 14 4.67 4.47 9.57
N VAL A 15 4.01 4.20 10.70
CA VAL A 15 4.12 5.03 11.91
C VAL A 15 5.56 5.06 12.42
N MET A 16 6.22 3.91 12.51
CA MET A 16 7.60 3.80 12.98
C MET A 16 8.58 4.60 12.09
N LEU A 17 8.50 4.41 10.76
CA LEU A 17 9.34 5.13 9.81
C LEU A 17 9.02 6.63 9.77
N GLY A 18 7.75 7.02 9.91
CA GLY A 18 7.33 8.42 9.95
C GLY A 18 7.90 9.14 11.17
N ALA A 19 7.83 8.50 12.35
CA ALA A 19 8.42 9.02 13.58
C ALA A 19 9.95 9.16 13.46
N MET A 20 10.62 8.12 12.93
CA MET A 20 12.05 8.14 12.64
C MET A 20 12.43 9.25 11.64
N GLY A 21 11.60 9.45 10.61
CA GLY A 21 11.72 10.52 9.64
C GLY A 21 11.79 11.89 10.31
N ALA A 22 10.75 12.21 11.09
CA ALA A 22 10.57 13.51 11.72
C ALA A 22 11.67 13.85 12.72
N HIS A 23 12.17 12.86 13.49
CA HIS A 23 13.13 13.10 14.57
C HIS A 23 14.59 12.93 14.12
N SER A 24 14.88 11.94 13.26
CA SER A 24 16.26 11.51 13.00
C SER A 24 16.75 11.81 11.58
N LEU A 25 15.86 11.80 10.58
CA LEU A 25 16.30 11.91 9.17
C LEU A 25 16.15 13.32 8.59
N LYS A 26 15.36 14.21 9.21
CA LYS A 26 15.09 15.55 8.69
C LYS A 26 16.35 16.39 8.43
N ASN A 27 17.37 16.26 9.29
CA ASN A 27 18.63 17.00 9.15
C ASN A 27 19.74 16.18 8.45
N VAL A 28 19.44 14.95 8.06
CA VAL A 28 20.39 14.02 7.41
C VAL A 28 20.12 13.94 5.91
N LEU A 29 18.85 13.92 5.51
CA LEU A 29 18.45 13.86 4.11
C LEU A 29 18.33 15.26 3.51
N THR A 30 18.59 15.37 2.20
CA THR A 30 18.20 16.56 1.43
C THR A 30 16.69 16.74 1.47
N GLU A 31 16.19 17.97 1.31
CA GLU A 31 14.74 18.24 1.31
C GLU A 31 13.98 17.36 0.31
N LYS A 32 14.55 17.16 -0.88
CA LYS A 32 14.00 16.27 -1.91
C LYS A 32 13.90 14.81 -1.43
N ASN A 33 14.97 14.27 -0.86
CA ASN A 33 14.98 12.87 -0.39
C ASN A 33 14.10 12.69 0.84
N PHE A 34 14.03 13.69 1.72
CA PHE A 34 13.14 13.70 2.87
C PHE A 34 11.67 13.70 2.46
N SER A 35 11.29 14.55 1.48
CA SER A 35 9.95 14.55 0.91
C SER A 35 9.59 13.21 0.26
N ALA A 36 10.51 12.62 -0.51
CA ALA A 36 10.32 11.30 -1.10
C ALA A 36 10.13 10.19 -0.03
N PHE A 37 10.95 10.21 1.03
CA PHE A 37 10.81 9.32 2.17
C PHE A 37 9.44 9.42 2.84
N GLN A 38 8.95 10.64 3.06
CA GLN A 38 7.62 10.89 3.62
C GLN A 38 6.53 10.31 2.72
N THR A 39 6.58 10.58 1.40
CA THR A 39 5.60 10.02 0.45
C THR A 39 5.60 8.49 0.45
N ALA A 40 6.78 7.85 0.45
CA ALA A 40 6.88 6.39 0.54
C ALA A 40 6.26 5.85 1.84
N THR A 41 6.49 6.53 2.95
CA THR A 41 5.96 6.18 4.27
C THR A 41 4.45 6.32 4.35
N GLU A 42 3.91 7.44 3.86
CA GLU A 42 2.47 7.70 3.80
C GLU A 42 1.75 6.69 2.91
N TYR A 43 2.28 6.43 1.71
CA TYR A 43 1.68 5.46 0.79
C TYR A 43 1.71 4.04 1.36
N MET A 44 2.75 3.66 2.11
CA MET A 44 2.78 2.40 2.83
C MET A 44 1.68 2.33 3.89
N GLY A 45 1.47 3.42 4.63
CA GLY A 45 0.42 3.53 5.65
C GLY A 45 -0.98 3.44 5.07
N TYR A 46 -1.29 4.22 4.04
CA TYR A 46 -2.61 4.22 3.39
C TYR A 46 -2.98 2.85 2.84
N HIS A 47 -2.05 2.18 2.16
CA HIS A 47 -2.31 0.85 1.60
C HIS A 47 -2.25 -0.26 2.65
N GLY A 48 -1.53 -0.05 3.76
CA GLY A 48 -1.63 -0.89 4.96
C GLY A 48 -3.03 -0.85 5.58
N LEU A 49 -3.59 0.35 5.76
CA LEU A 49 -4.97 0.51 6.23
C LEU A 49 -5.99 -0.05 5.22
N ALA A 50 -5.76 0.15 3.92
CA ALA A 50 -6.58 -0.44 2.87
C ALA A 50 -6.55 -1.98 2.90
N LEU A 51 -5.41 -2.61 3.20
CA LEU A 51 -5.31 -4.05 3.39
C LEU A 51 -6.12 -4.56 4.58
N ILE A 52 -6.15 -3.81 5.69
CA ILE A 52 -7.02 -4.11 6.83
C ILE A 52 -8.48 -4.07 6.39
N LEU A 53 -8.90 -3.01 5.68
CA LEU A 53 -10.26 -2.87 5.16
C LEU A 53 -10.62 -4.02 4.20
N VAL A 54 -9.74 -4.37 3.27
CA VAL A 54 -9.93 -5.51 2.36
C VAL A 54 -10.12 -6.81 3.13
N GLY A 55 -9.34 -7.03 4.19
CA GLY A 55 -9.48 -8.18 5.07
C GLY A 55 -10.84 -8.20 5.78
N ILE A 56 -11.26 -7.10 6.40
CA ILE A 56 -12.54 -6.98 7.09
C ILE A 56 -13.71 -7.21 6.12
N VAL A 57 -13.68 -6.54 4.97
CA VAL A 57 -14.76 -6.62 3.97
C VAL A 57 -14.83 -8.02 3.38
N SER A 58 -13.70 -8.72 3.22
CA SER A 58 -13.71 -10.11 2.72
C SER A 58 -14.48 -11.09 3.60
N LEU A 59 -14.68 -10.79 4.88
CA LEU A 59 -15.50 -11.60 5.79
C LEU A 59 -17.01 -11.49 5.52
N GLN A 60 -17.43 -10.48 4.75
CA GLN A 60 -18.85 -10.18 4.49
C GLN A 60 -19.30 -10.55 3.07
N LEU A 61 -18.36 -10.93 2.19
CA LEU A 61 -18.67 -11.23 0.78
C LEU A 61 -18.74 -12.73 0.51
N SER A 62 -19.53 -13.09 -0.51
CA SER A 62 -19.55 -14.44 -1.09
C SER A 62 -18.20 -14.83 -1.69
N ASP A 63 -17.98 -16.13 -1.92
CA ASP A 63 -16.71 -16.70 -2.42
C ASP A 63 -16.15 -16.00 -3.67
N ASN A 64 -17.02 -15.58 -4.58
CA ASN A 64 -16.61 -14.87 -5.80
C ASN A 64 -16.10 -13.45 -5.51
N GLY A 65 -16.71 -12.74 -4.56
CA GLY A 65 -16.23 -11.45 -4.07
C GLY A 65 -14.91 -11.61 -3.32
N ALA A 66 -14.80 -12.61 -2.46
CA ALA A 66 -13.59 -12.92 -1.71
C ALA A 66 -12.38 -13.20 -2.61
N LYS A 67 -12.56 -13.93 -3.73
CA LYS A 67 -11.50 -14.15 -4.73
C LYS A 67 -11.00 -12.86 -5.37
N ALA A 68 -11.89 -11.93 -5.69
CA ALA A 68 -11.51 -10.63 -6.25
C ALA A 68 -10.77 -9.76 -5.22
N LEU A 69 -11.22 -9.77 -3.96
CA LEU A 69 -10.54 -9.08 -2.85
C LEU A 69 -9.15 -9.65 -2.55
N LYS A 70 -8.93 -10.96 -2.76
CA LYS A 70 -7.58 -11.55 -2.69
C LYS A 70 -6.62 -10.92 -3.70
N LYS A 71 -7.10 -10.60 -4.92
CA LYS A 71 -6.28 -9.90 -5.93
C LYS A 71 -5.96 -8.47 -5.50
N VAL A 72 -6.94 -7.76 -4.92
CA VAL A 72 -6.73 -6.42 -4.34
C VAL A 72 -5.63 -6.45 -3.28
N GLY A 73 -5.69 -7.40 -2.35
CA GLY A 73 -4.68 -7.54 -1.30
C GLY A 73 -3.27 -7.79 -1.85
N PHE A 74 -3.15 -8.60 -2.90
CA PHE A 74 -1.87 -8.80 -3.59
C PHE A 74 -1.38 -7.53 -4.28
N LEU A 75 -2.25 -6.80 -4.98
CA LEU A 75 -1.91 -5.55 -5.67
C LEU A 75 -1.43 -4.48 -4.69
N PHE A 76 -2.11 -4.29 -3.56
CA PHE A 76 -1.66 -3.36 -2.53
C PHE A 76 -0.33 -3.78 -1.91
N THR A 77 -0.15 -5.07 -1.61
CA THR A 77 1.12 -5.57 -1.06
C THR A 77 2.27 -5.37 -2.04
N ALA A 78 2.09 -5.76 -3.30
CA ALA A 78 3.08 -5.56 -4.36
C ALA A 78 3.37 -4.07 -4.57
N GLY A 79 2.33 -3.23 -4.56
CA GLY A 79 2.45 -1.78 -4.64
C GLY A 79 3.31 -1.20 -3.52
N ILE A 80 3.11 -1.63 -2.26
CA ILE A 80 3.93 -1.18 -1.12
C ILE A 80 5.41 -1.53 -1.33
N LEU A 81 5.69 -2.78 -1.70
CA LEU A 81 7.07 -3.26 -1.88
C LEU A 81 7.76 -2.56 -3.06
N MET A 82 7.05 -2.37 -4.18
CA MET A 82 7.59 -1.77 -5.39
C MET A 82 7.65 -0.24 -5.32
N PHE A 83 6.65 0.42 -4.75
CA PHE A 83 6.61 1.88 -4.64
C PHE A 83 7.43 2.37 -3.43
N SER A 84 7.00 2.03 -2.21
CA SER A 84 7.65 2.53 -1.01
C SER A 84 9.04 1.92 -0.83
N GLY A 85 9.16 0.61 -1.06
CA GLY A 85 10.45 -0.08 -0.95
C GLY A 85 11.51 0.44 -1.91
N SER A 86 11.16 0.72 -3.18
CA SER A 86 12.13 1.27 -4.14
C SER A 86 12.58 2.69 -3.76
N ILE A 87 11.67 3.54 -3.27
CA ILE A 87 12.04 4.88 -2.82
C ILE A 87 13.01 4.81 -1.63
N TYR A 88 12.76 3.93 -0.66
CA TYR A 88 13.69 3.76 0.47
C TYR A 88 15.09 3.32 0.03
N ILE A 89 15.19 2.45 -0.98
CA ILE A 89 16.48 2.05 -1.57
C ILE A 89 17.14 3.25 -2.29
N LEU A 90 16.38 4.00 -3.08
CA LEU A 90 16.91 5.12 -3.88
C LEU A 90 17.47 6.25 -3.02
N ILE A 91 16.89 6.52 -1.86
CA ILE A 91 17.36 7.59 -0.96
C ILE A 91 18.56 7.16 -0.09
N SER A 92 18.82 5.85 0.05
CA SER A 92 19.92 5.30 0.85
C SER A 92 21.17 5.01 0.00
N ASP A 93 21.43 5.82 -1.03
CA ASP A 93 22.47 5.61 -2.05
C ASP A 93 22.39 4.27 -2.80
N GLY A 94 21.19 3.67 -2.85
CA GLY A 94 20.94 2.46 -3.62
C GLY A 94 20.95 2.67 -5.14
N SER A 95 20.90 1.58 -5.88
CA SER A 95 20.99 1.61 -7.34
C SER A 95 19.83 2.40 -7.97
N ARG A 96 20.18 3.33 -8.88
CA ARG A 96 19.19 4.07 -9.70
C ARG A 96 18.32 3.16 -10.58
N LEU A 97 18.72 1.89 -10.77
CA LEU A 97 17.94 0.87 -11.47
C LEU A 97 16.57 0.60 -10.81
N PHE A 98 16.37 0.97 -9.56
CA PHE A 98 15.07 0.85 -8.87
C PHE A 98 14.09 1.99 -9.22
N GLY A 99 14.53 3.04 -9.91
CA GLY A 99 13.67 4.16 -10.33
C GLY A 99 12.44 3.71 -11.15
N PRO A 100 12.61 2.88 -12.19
CA PRO A 100 11.47 2.36 -12.98
C PRO A 100 10.54 1.41 -12.21
N VAL A 101 10.91 0.94 -11.02
CA VAL A 101 10.06 0.06 -10.19
C VAL A 101 8.98 0.88 -9.47
N THR A 102 9.25 2.15 -9.14
CA THR A 102 8.29 3.02 -8.45
C THR A 102 6.99 3.23 -9.25
N PRO A 103 7.01 3.57 -10.55
CA PRO A 103 5.78 3.70 -11.35
C PRO A 103 4.94 2.41 -11.41
N LEU A 104 5.60 1.25 -11.46
CA LEU A 104 4.89 -0.04 -11.46
C LEU A 104 4.16 -0.27 -10.14
N GLY A 105 4.77 0.09 -9.01
CA GLY A 105 4.10 0.05 -7.71
C GLY A 105 2.88 0.98 -7.64
N GLY A 106 2.99 2.18 -8.21
CA GLY A 106 1.86 3.11 -8.34
C GLY A 106 0.73 2.54 -9.19
N LEU A 107 1.05 1.83 -10.28
CA LEU A 107 0.06 1.13 -11.10
C LEU A 107 -0.65 0.02 -10.32
N CYS A 108 0.08 -0.76 -9.52
CA CYS A 108 -0.52 -1.77 -8.65
C CYS A 108 -1.53 -1.14 -7.67
N PHE A 109 -1.20 0.02 -7.07
CA PHE A 109 -2.13 0.74 -6.20
C PHE A 109 -3.40 1.17 -6.93
N MET A 110 -3.27 1.81 -8.09
CA MET A 110 -4.43 2.26 -8.88
C MET A 110 -5.34 1.09 -9.25
N LEU A 111 -4.78 0.00 -9.78
CA LEU A 111 -5.54 -1.20 -10.14
C LEU A 111 -6.21 -1.82 -8.91
N GLY A 112 -5.52 -1.88 -7.77
CA GLY A 112 -6.06 -2.38 -6.51
C GLY A 112 -7.31 -1.62 -6.09
N TRP A 113 -7.26 -0.29 -6.09
CA TRP A 113 -8.40 0.57 -5.74
C TRP A 113 -9.57 0.43 -6.71
N PHE A 114 -9.32 0.42 -8.02
CA PHE A 114 -10.40 0.28 -9.01
C PHE A 114 -11.08 -1.09 -8.94
N ILE A 115 -10.31 -2.17 -8.74
CA ILE A 115 -10.88 -3.51 -8.54
C ILE A 115 -11.67 -3.55 -7.23
N PHE A 116 -11.15 -2.95 -6.14
CA PHE A 116 -11.86 -2.89 -4.87
C PHE A 116 -13.20 -2.19 -5.02
N ALA A 117 -13.23 -0.99 -5.62
CA ALA A 117 -14.46 -0.26 -5.89
C ALA A 117 -15.46 -1.08 -6.72
N GLY A 118 -15.00 -1.72 -7.80
CA GLY A 118 -15.85 -2.56 -8.65
C GLY A 118 -16.47 -3.75 -7.92
N VAL A 119 -15.73 -4.38 -7.00
CA VAL A 119 -16.24 -5.47 -6.16
C VAL A 119 -17.34 -4.98 -5.22
N ILE A 120 -17.14 -3.83 -4.56
CA ILE A 120 -18.12 -3.27 -3.62
C ILE A 120 -19.40 -2.83 -4.35
N ILE A 121 -19.26 -2.13 -5.47
CA ILE A 121 -20.42 -1.71 -6.29
C ILE A 121 -21.25 -2.92 -6.71
N LYS A 122 -20.59 -3.99 -7.19
CA LYS A 122 -21.27 -5.22 -7.60
C LYS A 122 -21.98 -5.90 -6.42
N HIS A 123 -21.36 -5.91 -5.24
CA HIS A 123 -21.96 -6.50 -4.04
C HIS A 123 -23.28 -5.80 -3.67
N PHE A 124 -23.29 -4.47 -3.60
CA PHE A 124 -24.52 -3.73 -3.26
C PHE A 124 -25.61 -3.88 -4.32
N LYS A 125 -25.25 -3.84 -5.61
CA LYS A 125 -26.23 -4.01 -6.70
C LYS A 125 -26.94 -5.36 -6.64
N ASN A 126 -26.24 -6.42 -6.25
CA ASN A 126 -26.80 -7.77 -6.17
C ASN A 126 -27.64 -8.01 -4.90
N ASN A 127 -27.47 -7.19 -3.86
CA ASN A 127 -28.22 -7.31 -2.60
C ASN A 127 -29.44 -6.36 -2.53
N SER A 128 -29.60 -5.46 -3.51
CA SER A 128 -30.74 -4.54 -3.63
C SER A 128 -31.86 -5.06 -4.54
N SER A 129 -31.74 -6.28 -5.06
CA SER A 129 -32.69 -6.98 -5.94
C SER A 129 -33.23 -8.22 -5.25
#